data_AF-F2IBP8-F1
#
_entry.id   AF-F2IBP8-F1
#
_cell.length_a   1.000
_cell.length_b   1.000
_cell.length_c   1.000
_cell.angle_alpha   90.00
_cell.angle_beta   90.00
_cell.angle_gamma   90.00
#
_symmetry.space_group_name_H-M   'P 1'
#
loop_
_entity.id
_entity.type
_entity.pdbx_description
1 polymer ?
#
loop_
_entity_poly.entity_id
_entity_poly.type
_entity_poly.pdbx_seq_one_letter_code
_entity_poly.pdbx_strand_id
1 'polypeptide(L)' 'MKKATLLVGIALFLGAVSCKKKECHDCHYENVQNEEVELGNKCGDDLENLEKNGYSDGTQTYEVHCHEH' A
#
# COMPACT_ATOMS: atom_id res chain seq x y z
N MET A 1 -37.70 17.69 -35.38
CA MET A 1 -36.94 17.87 -34.12
C MET A 1 -37.53 16.97 -33.05
N LYS A 2 -36.88 15.85 -32.73
CA LYS A 2 -37.21 15.00 -31.58
C LYS A 2 -35.91 14.59 -30.93
N LYS A 3 -35.76 15.02 -29.68
CA LYS A 3 -34.52 15.10 -28.92
C LYS A 3 -34.14 13.68 -28.47
N ALA A 4 -33.03 13.15 -28.96
CA ALA A 4 -32.53 11.86 -28.50
C ALA A 4 -31.72 12.09 -27.23
N THR A 5 -32.30 11.59 -26.15
CA THR A 5 -31.89 11.64 -24.76
C THR A 5 -30.45 11.21 -24.53
N LEU A 6 -29.73 12.08 -23.81
CA LEU A 6 -28.48 11.85 -23.09
C LEU A 6 -28.60 10.61 -22.17
N LEU A 7 -27.74 9.61 -22.33
CA LEU A 7 -27.44 8.65 -21.26
C LEU A 7 -25.92 8.52 -21.11
N VAL A 8 -25.46 9.19 -20.06
CA VAL A 8 -24.12 9.13 -19.47
C VAL A 8 -23.85 7.68 -19.03
N GLY A 9 -22.94 7.01 -19.72
CA GLY A 9 -22.34 5.76 -19.26
C GLY A 9 -21.02 6.05 -18.56
N ILE A 10 -21.08 6.52 -17.31
CA ILE A 10 -19.91 6.48 -16.41
C ILE A 10 -19.66 5.01 -16.13
N ALA A 11 -18.65 4.44 -16.79
CA ALA A 11 -18.11 3.14 -16.43
C ALA A 11 -17.55 3.28 -15.02
N LEU A 12 -18.25 2.67 -14.07
CA LEU A 12 -17.87 2.50 -12.68
C LEU A 12 -16.42 1.99 -12.63
N PHE A 13 -15.52 2.85 -12.16
CA PHE A 13 -14.28 2.41 -11.53
C PHE A 13 -14.66 1.50 -10.37
N LEU A 14 -14.53 0.19 -10.57
CA LEU A 14 -14.59 -0.81 -9.50
C LEU A 14 -13.31 -0.68 -8.65
N GLY A 15 -13.21 0.42 -7.92
CA GLY A 15 -12.34 0.53 -6.76
C GLY A 15 -13.10 -0.03 -5.56
N ALA A 16 -12.73 -1.24 -5.13
CA ALA A 16 -12.79 -1.70 -3.75
C ALA A 16 -12.31 -3.15 -3.66
N VAL A 17 -10.99 -3.34 -3.54
CA VAL A 17 -10.43 -4.55 -2.95
C VAL A 17 -10.73 -4.54 -1.44
N SER A 18 -12.00 -4.71 -1.09
CA SER A 18 -12.41 -4.97 0.29
C SER A 18 -12.22 -6.47 0.56
N CYS A 19 -10.98 -6.86 0.85
CA CYS A 19 -10.66 -8.18 1.37
C CYS A 19 -10.65 -8.09 2.89
N LYS A 20 -11.71 -8.58 3.54
CA LYS A 20 -11.70 -8.97 4.95
C LYS A 20 -10.49 -9.89 5.20
N LYS A 21 -9.38 -9.36 5.71
CA LYS A 21 -8.24 -10.09 6.35
C LYS A 21 -6.98 -9.25 6.63
N LYS A 22 -6.86 -8.02 6.15
CA LYS A 22 -5.54 -7.38 6.07
C LYS A 22 -5.51 -6.09 6.89
N GLU A 23 -5.09 -6.20 8.15
CA GLU A 23 -4.69 -5.03 8.93
C GLU A 23 -3.61 -4.29 8.12
N CYS A 24 -3.79 -2.97 8.05
CA CYS A 24 -3.01 -2.09 7.19
C CYS A 24 -2.27 -1.13 8.10
N HIS A 25 -0.95 -1.12 8.03
CA HIS A 25 -0.12 -0.25 8.84
C HIS A 25 0.88 0.48 7.97
N ASP A 26 1.24 1.68 8.42
CA ASP A 26 2.35 2.41 7.83
C ASP A 26 3.66 1.72 8.21
N CYS A 27 4.47 1.47 7.18
CA CYS A 27 5.76 0.82 7.30
C CYS A 27 6.87 1.83 7.09
N HIS A 28 7.92 1.76 7.90
CA HIS A 28 9.16 2.50 7.67
C HIS A 28 10.36 1.57 7.85
N TYR A 29 11.51 1.98 7.31
CA TYR A 29 12.80 1.39 7.61
C TYR A 29 13.78 2.50 7.99
N GLU A 30 14.79 2.14 8.77
CA GLU A 30 15.88 3.05 9.10
C GLU A 30 17.04 2.85 8.11
N ASN A 31 17.47 3.93 7.45
CA ASN A 31 18.57 3.87 6.49
C ASN A 31 19.95 3.88 7.18
N VAL A 32 21.03 3.78 6.40
CA VAL A 32 22.42 3.84 6.91
C VAL A 32 22.79 5.15 7.62
N GLN A 33 21.99 6.20 7.45
CA GLN A 33 22.15 7.51 8.09
C GLN A 33 21.30 7.66 9.35
N ASN A 34 20.63 6.58 9.81
CA ASN A 34 19.68 6.59 10.92
C ASN A 34 18.46 7.48 10.66
N GLU A 35 18.06 7.61 9.39
CA GLU A 35 16.87 8.34 8.98
C GLU A 35 15.73 7.34 8.72
N GLU A 36 14.56 7.61 9.30
CA GLU A 36 13.34 6.86 9.03
C GLU A 36 12.82 7.19 7.63
N VAL A 37 12.71 6.17 6.79
CA VAL A 37 12.19 6.27 5.43
C VAL A 37 10.85 5.55 5.35
N GLU A 38 9.81 6.34 5.13
CA GLU A 38 8.43 5.87 4.97
C GLU A 38 8.25 5.05 3.68
N LEU A 39 7.87 3.79 3.82
CA LEU A 39 7.47 2.89 2.72
C LEU A 39 5.97 2.98 2.40
N GLY A 40 5.23 3.69 3.25
CA GLY A 40 3.79 3.90 3.19
C GLY A 40 2.99 2.70 3.69
N ASN A 41 1.66 2.82 3.58
CA ASN A 41 0.72 1.85 4.10
C ASN A 41 0.75 0.50 3.34
N LYS A 42 0.94 -0.60 4.07
CA LYS A 42 0.93 -1.99 3.57
C LYS A 42 -0.10 -2.80 4.32
N CYS A 43 -0.69 -3.78 3.64
CA CYS A 43 -1.82 -4.54 4.18
C CYS A 43 -1.57 -6.05 4.11
N GLY A 44 -1.83 -6.75 5.22
CA GLY A 44 -1.82 -8.23 5.33
C GLY A 44 -0.57 -8.88 4.79
N ASP A 45 -0.65 -9.87 3.89
CA ASP A 45 0.55 -10.62 3.47
C ASP A 45 1.72 -9.74 2.96
N ASP A 46 1.46 -8.58 2.36
CA ASP A 46 2.53 -7.68 1.92
C ASP A 46 3.22 -7.02 3.12
N LEU A 47 2.45 -6.67 4.15
CA LEU A 47 2.95 -6.19 5.44
C LEU A 47 3.75 -7.29 6.15
N GLU A 48 3.17 -8.48 6.32
CA GLU A 48 3.84 -9.61 6.99
C GLU A 48 5.13 -10.01 6.26
N ASN A 49 5.13 -9.97 4.93
CA ASN A 49 6.33 -10.24 4.14
C ASN A 49 7.37 -9.14 4.27
N LEU A 50 6.99 -7.87 4.35
CA LEU A 50 7.92 -6.76 4.55
C LEU A 50 8.56 -6.81 5.94
N GLU A 51 7.79 -7.06 7.00
CA GLU A 51 8.35 -7.22 8.36
C GLU A 51 9.27 -8.45 8.45
N LYS A 52 8.92 -9.55 7.77
CA LYS A 52 9.71 -10.79 7.84
C LYS A 52 10.97 -10.78 6.98
N ASN A 53 10.91 -10.18 5.79
CA ASN A 53 12.02 -10.23 4.83
C ASN A 53 12.81 -8.91 4.75
N GLY A 54 12.27 -7.81 5.28
CA GLY A 54 12.84 -6.49 5.17
C GLY A 54 12.60 -5.83 3.81
N TYR A 55 13.11 -4.61 3.67
CA TYR A 55 13.10 -3.83 2.42
C TYR A 55 14.51 -3.77 1.85
N SER A 56 14.66 -4.03 0.55
CA SER A 56 15.96 -3.87 -0.13
C SER A 56 15.93 -2.70 -1.08
N ASP A 57 16.88 -1.78 -0.93
CA ASP A 57 17.12 -0.68 -1.88
C ASP A 57 18.02 -1.08 -3.05
N GLY A 58 18.43 -2.36 -3.12
CA GLY A 58 19.38 -2.88 -4.11
C GLY A 58 20.85 -2.83 -3.68
N THR A 59 21.18 -2.17 -2.57
CA THR A 59 22.53 -2.15 -1.98
C THR A 59 22.60 -3.01 -0.73
N GLN A 60 21.56 -2.93 0.10
CA GLN A 60 21.42 -3.74 1.31
C GLN A 60 19.95 -4.05 1.60
N THR A 61 19.71 -4.88 2.62
CA THR A 61 18.36 -5.15 3.13
C THR A 61 18.25 -4.49 4.51
N TYR A 62 17.20 -3.71 4.69
CA TYR A 62 16.86 -3.01 5.92
C TYR A 62 15.72 -3.74 6.63
N GLU A 63 15.76 -3.72 7.96
CA GLU A 63 14.64 -4.15 8.79
C GLU A 63 13.49 -3.16 8.61
N VAL A 64 12.27 -3.69 8.50
CA VAL A 64 11.06 -2.89 8.30
C VAL A 64 10.17 -3.03 9.53
N HIS A 65 9.70 -1.91 10.04
CA HIS A 65 8.74 -1.84 11.13
C HIS A 65 7.40 -1.38 10.56
N CYS A 66 6.38 -2.24 10.61
CA CYS A 66 5.05 -1.98 10.08
C CYS A 66 3.98 -1.97 11.19
N HIS A 67 4.23 -1.32 12.32
CA HIS A 67 3.25 -1.05 13.37
C HIS A 67 3.78 0.12 14.22
N GLU A 68 2.91 0.98 14.76
CA GLU A 68 3.31 1.82 15.90
C GLU A 68 3.70 0.87 17.04
N HIS A 69 4.98 0.82 17.39
CA HIS A 69 5.50 0.10 18.56
C HIS A 69 5.18 0.84 19.87
#